data_AF-A0A127K6U3-F1
#
_entry.id   AF-A0A127K6U3-F1
#
_cell.length_a   1.000
_cell.length_b   1.000
_cell.length_c   1.000
_cell.angle_alpha   90.00
_cell.angle_beta   90.00
_cell.angle_gamma   90.00
#
_symmetry.space_group_name_H-M   'P 1'
#
loop_
_entity.id
_entity.type
_entity.pdbx_description
1 polymer ?
#
loop_
_entity_poly.entity_id
_entity_poly.type
_entity_poly.pdbx_seq_one_letter_code
_entity_poly.pdbx_strand_id
1 'polypeptide(L)'
;MCCAVLCTQAAAAAPEADGYEIRREGTSPFVRDAAMRTAVAREAQCNALAAQCRVLATTHGSAAGAACLARMQSFELIGDPGTAGRREVIEYHLPARQKSSVTVRTLELVETAVCRLEVLERVTTTITHHRPRGRRVFTRVINPRKGAQPWRSQQLPALGADSLALVSERFAIDATMVVSPLPERGEERFAGMPCHWKRITGPWTMALCESTHSLGMPINRSLSTQVTGPGADGPEVLLEEKVVLFRGPVALSTTHFEPGGHRTDEASHEPAAEEDDNAHAD
;
A
#
# COMPACT_ATOMS: atom_id res chain seq x y z
N MET A 1 43.26 13.41 31.44
CA MET A 1 42.04 13.89 30.74
C MET A 1 41.59 12.77 29.81
N CYS A 2 40.59 11.98 30.22
CA CYS A 2 40.05 10.87 29.43
C CYS A 2 38.64 11.23 28.97
N CYS A 3 38.44 11.21 27.65
CA CYS A 3 37.13 11.23 27.00
C CYS A 3 36.32 9.99 27.41
N ALA A 4 35.09 10.20 27.86
CA ALA A 4 34.05 9.18 27.84
C ALA A 4 32.92 9.69 26.96
N VAL A 5 32.96 9.30 25.68
CA VAL A 5 31.80 9.39 24.79
C VAL A 5 30.81 8.33 25.28
N LEU A 6 29.74 8.77 25.92
CA LEU A 6 28.58 7.95 26.22
C LEU A 6 27.89 7.61 24.91
N CYS A 7 28.27 6.47 24.31
CA CYS A 7 27.43 5.79 23.33
C CYS A 7 26.16 5.33 24.06
N THR A 8 25.08 6.09 23.92
CA THR A 8 23.72 5.61 24.20
C THR A 8 23.39 4.52 23.19
N GLN A 9 23.75 3.27 23.50
CA GLN A 9 23.12 2.11 22.87
C GLN A 9 21.66 2.15 23.30
N ALA A 10 20.76 2.50 22.37
CA ALA A 10 19.35 2.29 22.54
C ALA A 10 19.16 0.79 22.77
N ALA A 11 18.93 0.38 24.01
CA ALA A 11 18.57 -0.99 24.34
C ALA A 11 17.34 -1.35 23.49
N ALA A 12 17.50 -2.30 22.56
CA ALA A 12 16.38 -2.88 21.85
C ALA A 12 15.43 -3.43 22.92
N ALA A 13 14.26 -2.83 23.08
CA ALA A 13 13.32 -3.26 24.09
C ALA A 13 12.98 -4.74 23.86
N ALA A 14 13.00 -5.53 24.93
CA ALA A 14 12.64 -6.94 24.87
C ALA A 14 11.24 -7.07 24.24
N PRO A 15 11.01 -8.08 23.37
CA PRO A 15 9.71 -8.27 22.73
C PRO A 15 8.64 -8.49 23.81
N GLU A 16 7.51 -7.81 23.68
CA GLU A 16 6.41 -7.90 24.63
C GLU A 16 5.51 -9.07 24.25
N ALA A 17 5.23 -9.96 25.20
CA ALA A 17 4.23 -11.01 25.05
C ALA A 17 2.81 -10.40 24.95
N ASP A 18 1.87 -11.16 24.36
CA ASP A 18 0.44 -10.81 24.21
C ASP A 18 0.09 -9.87 23.04
N GLY A 19 0.92 -9.83 22.01
CA GLY A 19 0.59 -9.19 20.74
C GLY A 19 -0.23 -10.09 19.80
N TYR A 20 -0.79 -9.49 18.75
CA TYR A 20 -1.47 -10.19 17.66
C TYR A 20 -0.90 -9.76 16.31
N GLU A 21 -0.72 -10.72 15.41
CA GLU A 21 -0.39 -10.51 14.00
C GLU A 21 -1.58 -10.93 13.13
N ILE A 22 -1.97 -10.05 12.21
CA ILE A 22 -3.00 -10.33 11.21
C ILE A 22 -2.38 -10.06 9.84
N ARG A 23 -2.51 -11.02 8.92
CA ARG A 23 -2.17 -10.79 7.50
C ARG A 23 -3.39 -10.90 6.64
N ARG A 24 -3.49 -9.99 5.68
CA ARG A 24 -4.53 -9.99 4.66
C ARG A 24 -3.91 -9.90 3.30
N GLU A 25 -4.60 -10.51 2.36
CA GLU A 25 -4.32 -10.39 0.95
C GLU A 25 -5.56 -9.86 0.26
N GLY A 26 -5.33 -8.98 -0.69
CA GLY A 26 -6.39 -8.40 -1.49
C GLY A 26 -5.97 -8.12 -2.92
N THR A 27 -6.96 -7.93 -3.76
CA THR A 27 -6.80 -7.55 -5.15
C THR A 27 -7.86 -6.52 -5.51
N SER A 28 -7.51 -5.65 -6.45
CA SER A 28 -8.46 -4.74 -7.11
C SER A 28 -8.55 -5.14 -8.58
N PRO A 29 -9.56 -5.94 -8.97
CA PRO A 29 -9.80 -6.28 -10.38
C PRO A 29 -9.93 -5.02 -11.24
N PHE A 30 -10.62 -4.00 -10.74
CA PHE A 30 -10.72 -2.69 -11.39
C PHE A 30 -9.34 -2.08 -11.72
N VAL A 31 -8.42 -2.00 -10.74
CA VAL A 31 -7.08 -1.44 -10.95
C VAL A 31 -6.26 -2.32 -11.89
N ARG A 32 -6.34 -3.64 -11.76
CA ARG A 32 -5.67 -4.59 -12.67
C ARG A 32 -6.11 -4.36 -14.11
N ASP A 33 -7.42 -4.34 -14.35
CA ASP A 33 -7.97 -4.22 -15.70
C ASP A 33 -7.69 -2.83 -16.28
N ALA A 34 -7.71 -1.78 -15.45
CA ALA A 34 -7.25 -0.44 -15.84
C ALA A 34 -5.76 -0.43 -16.22
N ALA A 35 -4.90 -1.06 -15.42
CA ALA A 35 -3.46 -1.14 -15.69
C ALA A 35 -3.17 -1.88 -17.01
N MET A 36 -3.84 -3.01 -17.26
CA MET A 36 -3.74 -3.74 -18.53
C MET A 36 -4.12 -2.86 -19.73
N ARG A 37 -5.25 -2.15 -19.65
CA ARG A 37 -5.69 -1.23 -20.71
C ARG A 37 -4.72 -0.08 -20.91
N THR A 38 -4.18 0.49 -19.82
CA THR A 38 -3.20 1.57 -19.88
C THR A 38 -1.89 1.11 -20.54
N ALA A 39 -1.40 -0.09 -20.22
CA ALA A 39 -0.20 -0.64 -20.85
C ALA A 39 -0.35 -0.77 -22.37
N VAL A 40 -1.45 -1.38 -22.84
CA VAL A 40 -1.76 -1.52 -24.27
C VAL A 40 -1.91 -0.14 -24.94
N ALA A 41 -2.63 0.79 -24.30
CA ALA A 41 -2.82 2.12 -24.86
C ALA A 41 -1.51 2.91 -24.99
N ARG A 42 -0.61 2.81 -23.99
CA ARG A 42 0.69 3.46 -24.03
C ARG A 42 1.63 2.86 -25.07
N GLU A 43 1.65 1.53 -25.19
CA GLU A 43 2.38 0.86 -26.25
C GLU A 43 1.95 1.36 -27.64
N ALA A 44 0.63 1.40 -27.89
CA ALA A 44 0.07 1.88 -29.15
C ALA A 44 0.45 3.35 -29.42
N GLN A 45 0.39 4.22 -28.40
CA GLN A 45 0.76 5.63 -28.53
C GLN A 45 2.26 5.82 -28.86
N CYS A 46 3.15 5.08 -28.19
CA CYS A 46 4.58 5.13 -28.46
C CYS A 46 4.91 4.60 -29.87
N ASN A 47 4.24 3.53 -30.30
CA ASN A 47 4.38 3.00 -31.66
C ASN A 47 3.86 3.98 -32.72
N ALA A 48 2.74 4.67 -32.46
CA ALA A 48 2.20 5.70 -33.34
C ALA A 48 3.16 6.90 -33.46
N LEU A 49 3.75 7.34 -32.35
CA LEU A 49 4.71 8.44 -32.34
C LEU A 49 5.99 8.07 -33.10
N ALA A 50 6.49 6.83 -32.96
CA ALA A 50 7.59 6.32 -33.78
C ALA A 50 7.22 6.26 -35.28
N ALA A 51 5.99 5.87 -35.62
CA ALA A 51 5.51 5.90 -37.01
C ALA A 51 5.47 7.32 -37.59
N GLN A 52 5.04 8.31 -36.81
CA GLN A 52 5.07 9.73 -37.23
C GLN A 52 6.50 10.21 -37.50
N CYS A 53 7.48 9.84 -36.68
CA CYS A 53 8.89 10.15 -36.97
C CYS A 53 9.38 9.49 -38.28
N ARG A 54 8.90 8.29 -38.63
CA ARG A 54 9.22 7.66 -39.92
C ARG A 54 8.58 8.41 -41.10
N VAL A 55 7.37 8.96 -40.94
CA VAL A 55 6.73 9.82 -41.96
C VAL A 55 7.46 11.16 -42.12
N LEU A 56 8.07 11.69 -41.05
CA LEU A 56 8.96 12.86 -41.18
C LEU A 56 10.17 12.57 -42.08
N ALA A 57 10.69 11.34 -42.08
CA ALA A 57 11.78 10.95 -42.96
C ALA A 57 11.42 11.08 -44.46
N THR A 58 10.17 10.83 -44.81
CA THR A 58 9.69 10.90 -46.21
C THR A 58 9.26 12.31 -46.62
N THR A 59 8.78 13.12 -45.67
CA THR A 59 8.24 14.47 -45.93
C THR A 59 9.26 15.59 -45.77
N HIS A 60 10.23 15.43 -44.85
CA HIS A 60 11.21 16.45 -44.48
C HIS A 60 12.67 15.97 -44.59
N GLY A 61 12.87 14.78 -45.18
CA GLY A 61 14.18 14.18 -45.41
C GLY A 61 14.64 13.22 -44.31
N SER A 62 15.48 12.26 -44.67
CA SER A 62 15.92 11.16 -43.79
C SER A 62 16.59 11.63 -42.50
N ALA A 63 17.34 12.73 -42.54
CA ALA A 63 17.99 13.32 -41.38
C ALA A 63 16.98 13.83 -40.33
N ALA A 64 15.86 14.44 -40.77
CA ALA A 64 14.82 14.92 -39.86
C ALA A 64 14.08 13.75 -39.18
N GLY A 65 13.77 12.70 -39.93
CA GLY A 65 13.19 11.48 -39.38
C GLY A 65 14.12 10.76 -38.40
N ALA A 66 15.41 10.65 -38.72
CA ALA A 66 16.42 10.07 -37.83
C ALA A 66 16.59 10.88 -36.53
N ALA A 67 16.63 12.21 -36.63
CA ALA A 67 16.70 13.08 -35.45
C ALA A 67 15.44 12.99 -34.57
N CYS A 68 14.26 12.80 -35.17
CA CYS A 68 13.01 12.53 -34.43
C CYS A 68 13.08 11.18 -33.71
N LEU A 69 13.43 10.10 -34.43
CA LEU A 69 13.56 8.75 -33.87
C LEU A 69 14.62 8.67 -32.77
N ALA A 70 15.73 9.42 -32.88
CA ALA A 70 16.77 9.45 -31.85
C ALA A 70 16.29 10.05 -30.52
N ARG A 71 15.24 10.89 -30.55
CA ARG A 71 14.59 11.44 -29.35
C ARG A 71 13.46 10.55 -28.83
N MET A 72 13.10 9.52 -29.59
CA MET A 72 12.06 8.56 -29.21
C MET A 72 12.66 7.39 -28.44
N GLN A 73 12.03 7.06 -27.32
CA GLN A 73 12.29 5.79 -26.64
C GLN A 73 11.29 4.75 -27.14
N SER A 74 11.74 3.52 -27.34
CA SER A 74 10.82 2.39 -27.54
C SER A 74 9.93 2.23 -26.32
N PHE A 75 8.72 1.71 -26.53
CA PHE A 75 7.88 1.33 -25.40
C PHE A 75 8.57 0.25 -24.56
N GLU A 76 8.62 0.47 -23.26
CA GLU A 76 9.18 -0.46 -22.28
C GLU A 76 8.17 -0.65 -21.14
N LEU A 77 7.85 -1.92 -20.85
CA LEU A 77 7.01 -2.31 -19.72
C LEU A 77 7.81 -3.23 -18.81
N ILE A 78 8.02 -2.79 -17.57
CA ILE A 78 8.76 -3.56 -16.55
C ILE A 78 7.78 -4.11 -15.52
N GLY A 79 7.78 -5.43 -15.37
CA GLY A 79 6.85 -6.15 -14.49
C GLY A 79 5.52 -6.53 -15.18
N ASP A 80 4.68 -7.25 -14.45
CA ASP A 80 3.40 -7.76 -14.98
C ASP A 80 2.23 -6.83 -14.57
N PRO A 81 1.61 -6.08 -15.50
CA PRO A 81 0.44 -5.24 -15.21
C PRO A 81 -0.77 -6.05 -14.68
N GLY A 82 -0.83 -7.37 -14.92
CA GLY A 82 -1.82 -8.26 -14.32
C GLY A 82 -1.72 -8.40 -12.80
N THR A 83 -0.59 -7.96 -12.22
CA THR A 83 -0.38 -7.91 -10.76
C THR A 83 -0.72 -6.56 -10.15
N ALA A 84 -1.00 -5.52 -10.95
CA ALA A 84 -1.40 -4.23 -10.44
C ALA A 84 -2.70 -4.33 -9.62
N GLY A 85 -2.78 -3.59 -8.52
CA GLY A 85 -3.88 -3.65 -7.57
C GLY A 85 -3.82 -4.84 -6.61
N ARG A 86 -2.83 -5.73 -6.68
CA ARG A 86 -2.53 -6.68 -5.61
C ARG A 86 -2.09 -5.92 -4.36
N ARG A 87 -2.57 -6.38 -3.21
CA ARG A 87 -2.38 -5.74 -1.92
C ARG A 87 -2.04 -6.78 -0.84
N GLU A 88 -1.02 -6.49 -0.05
CA GLU A 88 -0.70 -7.21 1.18
C GLU A 88 -0.89 -6.24 2.36
N VAL A 89 -1.58 -6.68 3.40
CA VAL A 89 -1.74 -5.92 4.64
C VAL A 89 -1.23 -6.74 5.80
N ILE A 90 -0.26 -6.19 6.52
CA ILE A 90 0.30 -6.78 7.73
C ILE A 90 -0.06 -5.85 8.88
N GLU A 91 -0.78 -6.39 9.86
CA GLU A 91 -1.20 -5.67 11.06
C GLU A 91 -0.59 -6.30 12.30
N TYR A 92 -0.05 -5.44 13.16
CA TYR A 92 0.40 -5.78 14.49
C TYR A 92 -0.42 -5.01 15.51
N HIS A 93 -0.88 -5.70 16.55
CA HIS A 93 -1.68 -5.12 17.61
C HIS A 93 -1.08 -5.48 18.96
N LEU A 94 -0.91 -4.49 19.83
CA LEU A 94 -0.40 -4.66 21.20
C LEU A 94 -1.38 -4.02 22.19
N PRO A 95 -2.46 -4.73 22.58
CA PRO A 95 -3.56 -4.15 23.37
C PRO A 95 -3.11 -3.65 24.75
N ALA A 96 -2.20 -4.35 25.41
CA ALA A 96 -1.63 -3.95 26.70
C ALA A 96 -0.99 -2.55 26.66
N ARG A 97 -0.50 -2.12 25.50
CA ARG A 97 0.10 -0.80 25.28
C ARG A 97 -0.79 0.17 24.54
N GLN A 98 -1.99 -0.26 24.13
CA GLN A 98 -2.89 0.52 23.30
C GLN A 98 -2.21 1.01 22.01
N LYS A 99 -1.43 0.14 21.35
CA LYS A 99 -0.73 0.47 20.09
C LYS A 99 -1.08 -0.51 18.98
N SER A 100 -1.17 0.00 17.76
CA SER A 100 -1.29 -0.80 16.55
C SER A 100 -0.37 -0.28 15.46
N SER A 101 0.00 -1.16 14.53
CA SER A 101 0.80 -0.85 13.36
C SER A 101 0.24 -1.60 12.17
N VAL A 102 0.01 -0.91 11.06
CA VAL A 102 -0.56 -1.46 9.84
C VAL A 102 0.35 -1.07 8.69
N THR A 103 0.93 -2.05 8.02
CA THR A 103 1.67 -1.86 6.78
C THR A 103 0.86 -2.40 5.62
N VAL A 104 0.64 -1.55 4.63
CA VAL A 104 -0.05 -1.87 3.38
C VAL A 104 0.97 -1.79 2.27
N ARG A 105 1.11 -2.86 1.51
CA ARG A 105 1.88 -2.91 0.27
C ARG A 105 0.92 -3.06 -0.89
N THR A 106 1.04 -2.21 -1.90
CA THR A 106 0.19 -2.23 -3.10
C THR A 106 1.07 -2.17 -4.33
N LEU A 107 0.84 -3.08 -5.29
CA LEU A 107 1.47 -2.99 -6.61
C LEU A 107 0.71 -2.01 -7.49
N GLU A 108 1.40 -1.01 -8.01
CA GLU A 108 0.84 0.06 -8.85
C GLU A 108 1.56 0.08 -10.21
N LEU A 109 0.82 0.27 -11.30
CA LEU A 109 1.41 0.58 -12.60
C LEU A 109 1.74 2.08 -12.64
N VAL A 110 3.01 2.41 -12.87
CA VAL A 110 3.56 3.76 -12.77
C VAL A 110 4.25 4.14 -14.07
N GLU A 111 3.96 5.34 -14.58
CA GLU A 111 4.69 5.93 -15.70
C GLU A 111 6.02 6.52 -15.20
N THR A 112 7.15 5.91 -15.56
CA THR A 112 8.48 6.38 -15.16
C THR A 112 9.14 7.23 -16.24
N ALA A 113 8.77 7.03 -17.50
CA ALA A 113 9.05 7.93 -18.62
C ALA A 113 7.90 7.90 -19.63
N VAL A 114 7.94 8.78 -20.64
CA VAL A 114 6.87 8.93 -21.65
C VAL A 114 6.48 7.59 -22.30
N CYS A 115 7.47 6.74 -22.59
CA CYS A 115 7.27 5.41 -23.18
C CYS A 115 7.71 4.28 -22.25
N ARG A 116 7.75 4.53 -20.94
CA ARG A 116 8.17 3.54 -19.96
C ARG A 116 7.19 3.43 -18.81
N LEU A 117 6.65 2.24 -18.64
CA LEU A 117 5.76 1.86 -17.55
C LEU A 117 6.43 0.80 -16.69
N GLU A 118 6.26 0.92 -15.38
CA GLU A 118 6.81 -0.03 -14.43
C GLU A 118 5.76 -0.39 -13.39
N VAL A 119 5.67 -1.67 -13.03
CA VAL A 119 4.89 -2.11 -11.87
C VAL A 119 5.78 -2.00 -10.64
N LEU A 120 5.45 -1.08 -9.75
CA LEU A 120 6.23 -0.75 -8.57
C LEU A 120 5.38 -0.83 -7.32
N GLU A 121 6.02 -1.14 -6.19
CA GLU A 121 5.34 -1.24 -4.91
C GLU A 121 5.22 0.13 -4.23
N ARG A 122 3.99 0.50 -3.85
CA ARG A 122 3.73 1.56 -2.90
C ARG A 122 3.54 0.95 -1.52
N VAL A 123 4.28 1.43 -0.54
CA VAL A 123 4.15 1.01 0.86
C VAL A 123 3.56 2.16 1.68
N THR A 124 2.52 1.87 2.47
CA THR A 124 1.98 2.80 3.47
C THR A 124 2.02 2.15 4.83
N THR A 125 2.70 2.77 5.78
CA THR A 125 2.77 2.30 7.17
C THR A 125 2.03 3.30 8.04
N THR A 126 1.08 2.82 8.83
CA THR A 126 0.30 3.58 9.79
C THR A 126 0.51 3.01 11.18
N ILE A 127 1.00 3.83 12.10
CA ILE A 127 1.15 3.48 13.52
C ILE A 127 0.13 4.30 14.30
N THR A 128 -0.65 3.65 15.14
CA THR A 128 -1.67 4.30 15.97
C THR A 128 -1.37 4.06 17.44
N HIS A 129 -1.27 5.16 18.20
CA HIS A 129 -1.21 5.16 19.65
C HIS A 129 -2.56 5.59 20.19
N HIS A 130 -3.33 4.65 20.74
CA HIS A 130 -4.65 4.92 21.29
C HIS A 130 -4.53 5.49 22.71
N ARG A 131 -5.43 6.41 23.06
CA ARG A 131 -5.49 7.10 24.35
C ARG A 131 -6.96 7.25 24.77
N PRO A 132 -7.25 7.48 26.07
CA PRO A 132 -8.64 7.61 26.53
C PRO A 132 -9.47 8.70 25.84
N ARG A 133 -8.84 9.80 25.41
CA ARG A 133 -9.53 10.95 24.79
C ARG A 133 -9.27 11.08 23.27
N GLY A 134 -8.57 10.13 22.67
CA GLY A 134 -8.10 10.32 21.30
C GLY A 134 -7.13 9.25 20.83
N ARG A 135 -6.59 9.42 19.64
CA ARG A 135 -5.48 8.62 19.13
C ARG A 135 -4.50 9.49 18.37
N ARG A 136 -3.22 9.15 18.47
CA ARG A 136 -2.18 9.76 17.67
C ARG A 136 -1.83 8.79 16.55
N VAL A 137 -1.98 9.24 15.32
CA VAL A 137 -1.70 8.45 14.12
C VAL A 137 -0.44 8.99 13.47
N PHE A 138 0.48 8.09 13.16
CA PHE A 138 1.68 8.37 12.39
C PHE A 138 1.60 7.62 11.07
N THR A 139 1.82 8.31 9.96
CA THR A 139 1.76 7.69 8.63
C THR A 139 3.04 8.01 7.87
N ARG A 140 3.61 6.98 7.24
CA ARG A 140 4.68 7.10 6.25
C ARG A 140 4.22 6.45 4.95
N VAL A 141 4.57 7.08 3.84
CA VAL A 141 4.34 6.54 2.50
C VAL A 141 5.68 6.43 1.81
N ILE A 142 5.99 5.25 1.29
CA ILE A 142 7.05 5.04 0.31
C ILE A 142 6.36 5.05 -1.05
N ASN A 143 6.53 6.15 -1.77
CA ASN A 143 5.92 6.35 -3.07
C ASN A 143 6.86 5.84 -4.16
N PRO A 144 6.38 5.08 -5.16
CA PRO A 144 7.22 4.57 -6.24
C PRO A 144 8.02 5.62 -7.00
N ARG A 145 7.48 6.85 -7.15
CA ARG A 145 8.12 7.94 -7.91
C ARG A 145 8.93 8.89 -7.04
N LYS A 146 8.48 9.11 -5.81
CA LYS A 146 9.03 10.14 -4.90
C LYS A 146 9.86 9.57 -3.76
N GLY A 147 10.06 8.26 -3.73
CA GLY A 147 10.72 7.55 -2.65
C GLY A 147 10.00 7.69 -1.31
N ALA A 148 10.73 7.45 -0.22
CA ALA A 148 10.21 7.55 1.12
C ALA A 148 9.88 9.00 1.51
N GLN A 149 8.61 9.24 1.84
CA GLN A 149 8.15 10.51 2.38
C GLN A 149 8.42 10.60 3.89
N PRO A 150 8.57 11.80 4.46
CA PRO A 150 8.70 11.97 5.90
C PRO A 150 7.45 11.47 6.63
N TRP A 151 7.63 11.04 7.87
CA TRP A 151 6.53 10.69 8.76
C TRP A 151 5.62 11.89 8.99
N ARG A 152 4.31 11.67 8.86
CA ARG A 152 3.27 12.64 9.20
C ARG A 152 2.61 12.20 10.50
N SER A 153 2.27 13.15 11.36
CA SER A 153 1.56 12.91 12.62
C SER A 153 0.24 13.65 12.59
N GLN A 154 -0.83 12.98 13.04
CA GLN A 154 -2.15 13.57 13.21
C GLN A 154 -2.73 13.14 14.55
N GLN A 155 -3.45 14.06 15.20
CA GLN A 155 -4.27 13.74 16.36
C GLN A 155 -5.72 13.56 15.88
N LEU A 156 -6.31 12.41 16.21
CA LEU A 156 -7.70 12.08 15.88
C LEU A 156 -8.51 11.83 17.17
N PRO A 157 -9.84 11.90 17.10
CA PRO A 157 -10.73 11.50 18.20
C PRO A 157 -10.53 10.04 18.63
N ALA A 158 -11.12 9.64 19.75
CA ALA A 158 -11.11 8.23 20.13
C ALA A 158 -11.92 7.41 19.12
N LEU A 159 -11.51 6.16 18.87
CA LEU A 159 -12.37 5.21 18.16
C LEU A 159 -13.42 4.72 19.15
N GLY A 160 -14.69 4.89 18.82
CA GLY A 160 -15.77 4.19 19.51
C GLY A 160 -15.69 2.68 19.25
N ALA A 161 -16.52 1.92 19.97
CA ALA A 161 -16.73 0.50 19.65
C ALA A 161 -17.52 0.30 18.34
N ASP A 162 -18.02 1.38 17.75
CA ASP A 162 -18.83 1.37 16.53
C ASP A 162 -18.00 0.98 15.31
N SER A 163 -18.43 -0.09 14.66
CA SER A 163 -17.80 -0.65 13.46
C SER A 163 -17.60 0.39 12.35
N LEU A 164 -18.49 1.39 12.24
CA LEU A 164 -18.38 2.44 11.22
C LEU A 164 -17.10 3.29 11.39
N ALA A 165 -16.78 3.67 12.63
CA ALA A 165 -15.61 4.49 12.93
C ALA A 165 -14.28 3.73 12.68
N LEU A 166 -14.32 2.40 12.81
CA LEU A 166 -13.18 1.52 12.58
C LEU A 166 -12.93 1.26 11.09
N VAL A 167 -13.98 1.36 10.27
CA VAL A 167 -13.90 1.14 8.83
C VAL A 167 -13.68 2.46 8.08
N SER A 168 -14.10 3.60 8.64
CA SER A 168 -13.97 4.93 8.01
C SER A 168 -12.53 5.46 7.93
N GLU A 169 -11.60 4.90 8.70
CA GLU A 169 -10.17 5.22 8.56
C GLU A 169 -9.56 4.61 7.30
N ARG A 170 -10.16 3.51 6.82
CA ARG A 170 -9.66 2.74 5.69
C ARG A 170 -10.40 3.05 4.41
N PHE A 171 -11.69 3.34 4.52
CA PHE A 171 -12.58 3.69 3.42
C PHE A 171 -13.19 5.05 3.74
N ALA A 172 -13.30 5.94 2.76
CA ALA A 172 -13.92 7.24 2.95
C ALA A 172 -15.44 7.06 3.16
N ILE A 173 -15.82 6.65 4.36
CA ILE A 173 -17.21 6.52 4.81
C ILE A 173 -17.58 7.84 5.47
N ASP A 174 -18.62 8.46 4.95
CA ASP A 174 -19.22 9.66 5.52
C ASP A 174 -20.63 9.37 6.07
N ALA A 175 -21.28 10.41 6.59
CA ALA A 175 -22.60 10.32 7.21
C ALA A 175 -23.73 9.91 6.25
N THR A 176 -23.49 9.86 4.94
CA THR A 176 -24.52 9.47 3.94
C THR A 176 -24.63 7.96 3.76
N MET A 177 -23.71 7.18 4.35
CA MET A 177 -23.69 5.73 4.20
C MET A 177 -24.58 5.02 5.22
N VAL A 178 -25.29 4.00 4.77
CA VAL A 178 -26.19 3.17 5.58
C VAL A 178 -25.53 1.83 5.88
N VAL A 179 -25.50 1.43 7.15
CA VAL A 179 -25.02 0.10 7.58
C VAL A 179 -26.21 -0.79 7.87
N SER A 180 -26.24 -1.97 7.25
CA SER A 180 -27.24 -3.00 7.51
C SER A 180 -26.58 -4.37 7.71
N PRO A 181 -27.21 -5.29 8.47
CA PRO A 181 -26.81 -6.69 8.46
C PRO A 181 -26.93 -7.29 7.07
N LEU A 182 -26.12 -8.31 6.78
CA LEU A 182 -26.14 -9.04 5.51
C LEU A 182 -26.38 -10.54 5.77
N PRO A 183 -27.59 -10.93 6.25
CA PRO A 183 -27.86 -12.27 6.76
C PRO A 183 -27.80 -13.35 5.67
N GLU A 184 -28.00 -12.99 4.40
CA GLU A 184 -27.94 -13.93 3.28
C GLU A 184 -26.56 -14.59 3.08
N ARG A 185 -25.48 -13.98 3.62
CA ARG A 185 -24.13 -14.57 3.60
C ARG A 185 -23.82 -15.48 4.79
N GLY A 186 -24.72 -15.56 5.78
CA GLY A 186 -24.55 -16.42 6.96
C GLY A 186 -23.34 -16.07 7.83
N GLU A 187 -22.89 -17.04 8.63
CA GLU A 187 -21.63 -16.97 9.38
C GLU A 187 -20.49 -17.54 8.53
N GLU A 188 -19.39 -16.80 8.43
CA GLU A 188 -18.17 -17.26 7.77
C GLU A 188 -16.99 -17.27 8.73
N ARG A 189 -15.94 -18.02 8.37
CA ARG A 189 -14.71 -18.08 9.14
C ARG A 189 -13.51 -17.70 8.28
N PHE A 190 -12.69 -16.79 8.79
CA PHE A 190 -11.42 -16.40 8.17
C PHE A 190 -10.28 -16.61 9.16
N ALA A 191 -9.24 -17.34 8.74
CA ALA A 191 -8.16 -17.79 9.61
C ALA A 191 -8.67 -18.40 10.94
N GLY A 192 -9.74 -19.20 10.86
CA GLY A 192 -10.33 -19.86 12.01
C GLY A 192 -11.23 -18.98 12.89
N MET A 193 -11.37 -17.68 12.63
CA MET A 193 -12.23 -16.77 13.40
C MET A 193 -13.60 -16.57 12.74
N PRO A 194 -14.71 -16.72 13.47
CA PRO A 194 -16.05 -16.44 12.96
C PRO A 194 -16.30 -14.93 12.82
N CYS A 195 -17.12 -14.56 11.85
CA CYS A 195 -17.57 -13.19 11.64
C CYS A 195 -19.02 -13.09 11.17
N HIS A 196 -19.59 -11.90 11.33
CA HIS A 196 -20.90 -11.54 10.82
C HIS A 196 -20.80 -10.55 9.69
N TRP A 197 -21.53 -10.81 8.62
CA TRP A 197 -21.54 -9.93 7.48
C TRP A 197 -22.42 -8.70 7.72
N LYS A 198 -21.88 -7.55 7.33
CA LYS A 198 -22.54 -6.26 7.26
C LYS A 198 -22.41 -5.72 5.84
N ARG A 199 -23.43 -4.99 5.39
CA ARG A 199 -23.41 -4.19 4.18
C ARG A 199 -23.35 -2.72 4.56
N ILE A 200 -22.49 -1.97 3.89
CA ILE A 200 -22.44 -0.51 3.95
C ILE A 200 -22.79 -0.01 2.56
N THR A 201 -23.88 0.75 2.42
CA THR A 201 -24.39 1.23 1.14
C THR A 201 -24.33 2.76 1.08
N GLY A 202 -23.77 3.29 0.00
CA GLY A 202 -23.72 4.71 -0.34
C GLY A 202 -23.42 4.87 -1.84
N PRO A 203 -22.55 5.80 -2.26
CA PRO A 203 -22.08 5.91 -3.65
C PRO A 203 -21.40 4.63 -4.17
N TRP A 204 -20.93 3.80 -3.25
CA TRP A 204 -20.44 2.44 -3.47
C TRP A 204 -21.07 1.53 -2.40
N THR A 205 -21.06 0.22 -2.66
CA THR A 205 -21.51 -0.78 -1.69
C THR A 205 -20.31 -1.54 -1.18
N MET A 206 -20.27 -1.83 0.12
CA MET A 206 -19.25 -2.68 0.71
C MET A 206 -19.89 -3.76 1.53
N ALA A 207 -19.43 -4.99 1.33
CA ALA A 207 -19.69 -6.10 2.22
C ALA A 207 -18.47 -6.30 3.12
N LEU A 208 -18.70 -6.35 4.42
CA LEU A 208 -17.69 -6.48 5.45
C LEU A 208 -18.04 -7.67 6.34
N CYS A 209 -17.14 -8.63 6.51
CA CYS A 209 -17.29 -9.64 7.55
C CYS A 209 -16.61 -9.15 8.81
N GLU A 210 -17.36 -8.79 9.85
CA GLU A 210 -16.82 -8.26 11.10
C GLU A 210 -16.62 -9.38 12.13
N SER A 211 -15.40 -9.49 12.66
CA SER A 211 -15.08 -10.43 13.74
C SER A 211 -15.95 -10.18 14.96
N THR A 212 -16.46 -11.26 15.54
CA THR A 212 -17.14 -11.24 16.84
C THR A 212 -16.17 -11.16 18.02
N HIS A 213 -14.87 -11.35 17.77
CA HIS A 213 -13.85 -11.40 18.80
C HIS A 213 -13.37 -10.00 19.16
N SER A 214 -13.44 -9.66 20.45
CA SER A 214 -12.80 -8.47 20.99
C SER A 214 -11.33 -8.77 21.27
N LEU A 215 -10.39 -8.04 20.64
CA LEU A 215 -8.95 -8.15 20.94
C LEU A 215 -8.49 -7.11 21.99
N GLY A 216 -9.39 -6.61 22.84
CA GLY A 216 -9.02 -5.72 23.96
C GLY A 216 -8.59 -4.30 23.59
N MET A 217 -8.77 -3.88 22.33
CA MET A 217 -8.48 -2.54 21.82
C MET A 217 -9.52 -2.19 20.73
N PRO A 218 -9.80 -0.91 20.42
CA PRO A 218 -10.54 -0.53 19.21
C PRO A 218 -9.73 -0.89 17.97
N ILE A 219 -9.82 -2.16 17.57
CA ILE A 219 -9.12 -2.80 16.46
C ILE A 219 -9.91 -2.69 15.16
N ASN A 220 -9.23 -2.85 14.03
CA ASN A 220 -9.88 -3.12 12.76
C ASN A 220 -10.52 -4.52 12.79
N ARG A 221 -11.84 -4.59 12.97
CA ARG A 221 -12.59 -5.85 13.12
C ARG A 221 -12.98 -6.50 11.79
N SER A 222 -12.71 -5.86 10.65
CA SER A 222 -12.89 -6.52 9.36
C SER A 222 -12.12 -7.84 9.36
N LEU A 223 -12.67 -8.95 8.89
CA LEU A 223 -11.92 -10.15 8.50
C LEU A 223 -11.94 -10.34 6.98
N SER A 224 -12.94 -9.77 6.32
CA SER A 224 -13.08 -9.75 4.89
C SER A 224 -13.78 -8.47 4.48
N THR A 225 -13.33 -7.84 3.40
CA THR A 225 -13.93 -6.66 2.84
C THR A 225 -14.02 -6.81 1.32
N GLN A 226 -15.21 -6.60 0.77
CA GLN A 226 -15.44 -6.47 -0.66
C GLN A 226 -16.11 -5.12 -0.91
N VAL A 227 -15.52 -4.30 -1.76
CA VAL A 227 -16.08 -3.01 -2.20
C VAL A 227 -16.51 -3.13 -3.64
N THR A 228 -17.75 -2.77 -3.94
CA THR A 228 -18.32 -2.67 -5.27
C THR A 228 -18.75 -1.24 -5.56
N GLY A 229 -18.50 -0.77 -6.78
CA GLY A 229 -18.86 0.56 -7.24
C GLY A 229 -19.70 0.52 -8.51
N PRO A 230 -20.16 1.70 -8.99
CA PRO A 230 -20.80 1.78 -10.30
C PRO A 230 -19.77 1.48 -11.39
N GLY A 231 -20.10 0.55 -12.28
CA GLY A 231 -19.37 0.27 -13.52
C GLY A 231 -20.24 0.56 -14.75
N ALA A 232 -19.61 0.56 -15.93
CA ALA A 232 -20.29 0.89 -17.20
C ALA A 232 -21.43 -0.10 -17.53
N ASP A 233 -21.23 -1.39 -17.24
CA ASP A 233 -22.17 -2.48 -17.56
C ASP A 233 -22.88 -3.04 -16.31
N GLY A 234 -22.80 -2.32 -15.19
CA GLY A 234 -23.33 -2.75 -13.89
C GLY A 234 -22.32 -2.61 -12.76
N PRO A 235 -22.64 -3.09 -11.55
CA PRO A 235 -21.74 -3.00 -10.40
C PRO A 235 -20.41 -3.72 -10.65
N GLU A 236 -19.30 -3.05 -10.35
CA GLU A 236 -17.95 -3.58 -10.53
C GLU A 236 -17.25 -3.75 -9.18
N VAL A 237 -16.45 -4.81 -9.04
CA VAL A 237 -15.64 -5.05 -7.83
C VAL A 237 -14.40 -4.15 -7.85
N LEU A 238 -14.36 -3.21 -6.91
CA LEU A 238 -13.27 -2.25 -6.75
C LEU A 238 -12.14 -2.79 -5.88
N LEU A 239 -12.46 -3.59 -4.87
CA LEU A 239 -11.49 -4.18 -3.95
C LEU A 239 -12.08 -5.43 -3.31
N GLU A 240 -11.27 -6.48 -3.23
CA GLU A 240 -11.49 -7.62 -2.35
C GLU A 240 -10.27 -7.79 -1.47
N GLU A 241 -10.48 -7.98 -0.17
CA GLU A 241 -9.42 -8.28 0.78
C GLU A 241 -9.92 -9.22 1.86
N LYS A 242 -9.12 -10.22 2.23
CA LYS A 242 -9.46 -11.19 3.27
C LYS A 242 -8.27 -11.50 4.16
N VAL A 243 -8.54 -11.78 5.43
CA VAL A 243 -7.55 -12.31 6.36
C VAL A 243 -7.14 -13.71 5.91
N VAL A 244 -5.84 -13.90 5.72
CA VAL A 244 -5.22 -15.19 5.39
C VAL A 244 -4.47 -15.77 6.59
N LEU A 245 -4.13 -14.93 7.57
CA LEU A 245 -3.44 -15.35 8.79
C LEU A 245 -3.92 -14.54 9.99
N PHE A 246 -4.13 -15.24 11.10
CA PHE A 246 -4.24 -14.66 12.43
C PHE A 246 -3.33 -15.45 13.37
N ARG A 247 -2.46 -14.76 14.10
CA ARG A 247 -1.58 -15.34 15.12
C ARG A 247 -1.64 -14.51 16.39
N GLY A 248 -1.83 -15.17 17.53
CA GLY A 248 -1.81 -14.54 18.83
C GLY A 248 -2.11 -15.54 19.95
N PRO A 249 -1.62 -15.31 21.18
CA PRO A 249 -0.66 -14.26 21.54
C PRO A 249 0.73 -14.54 20.93
N VAL A 250 1.40 -13.51 20.42
CA VAL A 250 2.77 -13.56 19.90
C VAL A 250 3.63 -12.48 20.54
N ALA A 251 4.92 -12.75 20.67
CA ALA A 251 5.87 -11.74 21.15
C ALA A 251 6.17 -10.74 20.02
N LEU A 252 5.91 -9.46 20.24
CA LEU A 252 6.12 -8.40 19.25
C LEU A 252 7.21 -7.44 19.68
N SER A 253 8.09 -7.07 18.75
CA SER A 253 9.05 -6.00 18.96
C SER A 253 8.34 -4.65 19.11
N THR A 254 8.78 -3.82 20.06
CA THR A 254 8.24 -2.47 20.22
C THR A 254 8.51 -1.57 19.01
N THR A 255 9.52 -1.92 18.20
CA THR A 255 9.92 -1.15 17.00
C THR A 255 8.82 -1.07 15.94
N HIS A 256 7.91 -2.04 15.89
CA HIS A 256 6.74 -2.00 15.00
C HIS A 256 5.83 -0.82 15.29
N PHE A 257 5.88 -0.28 16.52
CA PHE A 257 4.97 0.74 17.02
C PHE A 257 5.62 2.10 17.22
N GLU A 258 6.84 2.32 16.74
CA GLU A 258 7.54 3.60 16.84
C GLU A 258 7.92 4.14 15.44
N PRO A 259 7.70 5.43 15.16
CA PRO A 259 8.20 6.05 13.94
C PRO A 259 9.72 5.89 13.82
N GLY A 260 10.18 5.32 12.71
CA GLY A 260 11.62 5.07 12.48
C GLY A 260 12.18 3.82 13.18
N GLY A 261 11.36 3.03 13.86
CA GLY A 261 11.77 1.75 14.48
C GLY A 261 12.16 0.66 13.46
N HIS A 262 11.73 0.79 12.20
CA HIS A 262 12.22 -0.01 11.08
C HIS A 262 13.50 0.62 10.52
N ARG A 263 14.64 0.27 11.09
CA ARG A 263 15.93 0.25 10.38
C ARG A 263 16.09 -1.17 9.83
N THR A 264 16.40 -1.32 8.53
CA THR A 264 16.38 -2.52 7.64
C THR A 264 15.04 -2.66 6.88
N ASP A 265 14.92 -2.34 5.59
CA ASP A 265 15.69 -2.83 4.43
C ASP A 265 15.97 -1.74 3.35
N GLU A 266 16.81 -0.75 3.67
CA GLU A 266 17.46 0.10 2.65
C GLU A 266 18.95 -0.30 2.62
N ALA A 267 19.30 -1.34 1.86
CA ALA A 267 20.65 -1.57 1.34
C ALA A 267 20.68 -2.81 0.42
N SER A 268 20.26 -2.64 -0.84
CA SER A 268 20.82 -3.42 -1.95
C SER A 268 20.46 -2.78 -3.28
N HIS A 269 20.99 -1.57 -3.53
CA HIS A 269 21.51 -1.11 -4.82
C HIS A 269 21.98 0.35 -4.69
N GLU A 270 23.17 0.53 -4.12
CA GLU A 270 24.03 1.64 -4.53
C GLU A 270 24.98 1.06 -5.60
N PRO A 271 24.96 1.54 -6.85
CA PRO A 271 26.14 1.38 -7.68
C PRO A 271 27.20 2.32 -7.12
N ALA A 272 28.33 1.76 -6.70
CA ALA A 272 29.53 2.54 -6.45
C ALA A 272 29.93 3.24 -7.76
N ALA A 273 29.69 4.55 -7.81
CA ALA A 273 30.36 5.44 -8.73
C ALA A 273 31.61 5.96 -8.02
N GLU A 274 32.78 5.46 -8.43
CA GLU A 274 34.04 6.19 -8.28
C GLU A 274 34.80 6.02 -9.61
N GLU A 275 34.58 7.01 -10.47
CA GLU A 275 35.54 7.49 -11.46
C GLU A 275 36.33 8.58 -10.71
N ASP A 276 37.65 8.45 -10.51
CA ASP A 276 38.59 9.19 -11.35
C ASP A 276 40.07 9.03 -10.94
N ASP A 277 40.88 8.99 -12.01
CA ASP A 277 42.17 9.63 -12.21
C ASP A 277 43.54 9.06 -11.75
N ASN A 278 44.39 9.02 -12.78
CA ASN A 278 45.84 9.26 -12.85
C ASN A 278 46.86 8.26 -12.28
N ALA A 279 47.54 7.57 -13.21
CA ALA A 279 49.00 7.62 -13.29
C ALA A 279 49.50 7.30 -14.71
N HIS A 280 49.81 8.35 -15.48
CA HIS A 280 50.92 8.35 -16.42
C HIS A 280 52.12 9.01 -15.71
N ALA A 281 53.21 8.27 -15.52
CA ALA A 281 54.57 8.79 -15.50
C ALA A 281 55.56 7.60 -15.56
N ASP A 282 56.34 7.61 -16.66
CA ASP A 282 57.62 6.95 -16.96
C ASP A 282 57.71 5.42 -17.12
#